data_AF-A0A940Q2D5-F1
#
_entry.id   AF-A0A940Q2D5-F1
#
_cell.length_a   1.000
_cell.length_b   1.000
_cell.length_c   1.000
_cell.angle_alpha   90.00
_cell.angle_beta   90.00
_cell.angle_gamma   90.00
#
_symmetry.space_group_name_H-M   'P 1'
#
loop_
_entity.id
_entity.type
_entity.pdbx_description
1 polymer ?
#
loop_
_entity_poly.entity_id
_entity_poly.type
_entity_poly.pdbx_seq_one_letter_code
_entity_poly.pdbx_strand_id
1 'polypeptide(L)'
;MKLNKYKYTERERLSEFDKWITPSLGDIKDSIEFRNILARLEDGFDSLSNYTNNFSNLETCSSYHVAEKITSSISKVADIQSHLSNILNAILLSTGKTDNNLKCQYPIVLNKIYENGKIPACKNGKAVLVKIPRVFDLDKVIHHFEALSVFPDMLTPQLKLYLDLLLSDEQYKSQLYTLGVSYHKLKETGQSLNLLSSIAIFQSRGSITAKAGHEPERILRSYMADWGLNAGTDYNTDDIDIYELISIKKKKNDKARKYDFIVPFRSKSEGKKLFVQCQFYAGDSGSVSHKVVDQTDASRKQTLKFYPDAVFVEYLDGAGYFAALNGDLKKMLAKKTTKSFIQVKTAPVKFRRELQEIDFLTPLEIEHAILSGNSGEEELVDILQKQGYDKKEIYRCLEICKHNSLLAFEKGKYTIKEERRDIIIKYCLLDCIANFGHVVNVKKEKGILFVPGFSNNWGMSQTNLLETFNKEFPDIELSAKDILEKIQWLIENEFIILK
;
A
#
# COMPACT_ATOMS: atom_id res chain seq x y z
N MET A 1 9.35 -13.35 23.92
CA MET A 1 8.39 -14.34 24.46
C MET A 1 7.70 -15.00 23.28
N LYS A 2 7.66 -16.33 23.21
CA LYS A 2 6.95 -17.03 22.13
C LYS A 2 5.44 -16.99 22.35
N LEU A 3 4.69 -16.72 21.28
CA LEU A 3 3.23 -16.68 21.29
C LEU A 3 2.64 -18.09 21.26
N ASN A 4 1.56 -18.28 22.02
CA ASN A 4 0.84 -19.54 22.08
C ASN A 4 0.24 -19.91 20.72
N LYS A 5 0.42 -21.17 20.35
CA LYS A 5 -0.21 -21.73 19.14
C LYS A 5 -1.72 -21.75 19.32
N TYR A 6 -2.44 -21.43 18.26
CA TYR A 6 -3.90 -21.47 18.25
C TYR A 6 -4.42 -22.02 16.93
N LYS A 7 -5.32 -22.99 17.01
CA LYS A 7 -5.93 -23.62 15.84
C LYS A 7 -7.37 -23.17 15.70
N TYR A 8 -7.62 -22.39 14.66
CA TYR A 8 -8.96 -21.87 14.36
C TYR A 8 -9.82 -22.85 13.59
N THR A 9 -11.11 -22.84 13.90
CA THR A 9 -12.16 -23.29 12.98
C THR A 9 -12.41 -22.26 11.87
N GLU A 10 -13.01 -22.68 10.76
CA GLU A 10 -13.38 -21.77 9.67
C GLU A 10 -14.36 -20.67 10.13
N ARG A 11 -15.30 -21.03 11.02
CA ARG A 11 -16.25 -20.08 11.62
C ARG A 11 -15.55 -19.02 12.48
N GLU A 12 -14.57 -19.42 13.28
CA GLU A 12 -13.77 -18.47 14.08
C GLU A 12 -12.92 -17.57 13.19
N ARG A 13 -12.34 -18.09 12.10
CA ARG A 13 -11.58 -17.26 11.14
C ARG A 13 -12.44 -16.14 10.58
N LEU A 14 -13.66 -16.45 10.12
CA LEU A 14 -14.58 -15.44 9.58
C LEU A 14 -15.06 -14.47 10.66
N SER A 15 -15.39 -14.97 11.85
CA SER A 15 -15.83 -14.10 12.95
C SER A 15 -14.72 -13.18 13.47
N GLU A 16 -13.47 -13.65 13.51
CA GLU A 16 -12.31 -12.84 13.82
C GLU A 16 -12.09 -11.78 12.74
N PHE A 17 -12.16 -12.19 11.46
CA PHE A 17 -12.00 -11.28 10.32
C PHE A 17 -12.93 -10.09 10.43
N ASP A 18 -14.23 -10.31 10.65
CA ASP A 18 -15.23 -9.24 10.76
C ASP A 18 -14.99 -8.34 11.99
N LYS A 19 -14.52 -8.91 13.11
CA LYS A 19 -14.26 -8.16 14.34
C LYS A 19 -13.06 -7.22 14.21
N TRP A 20 -12.03 -7.63 13.46
CA TRP A 20 -10.75 -6.93 13.35
C TRP A 20 -10.50 -6.30 11.99
N ILE A 21 -11.55 -6.20 11.16
CA ILE A 21 -11.44 -5.57 9.85
C ILE A 21 -11.10 -4.09 9.99
N THR A 22 -10.27 -3.61 9.08
CA THR A 22 -9.93 -2.21 8.93
C THR A 22 -10.84 -1.59 7.88
N PRO A 23 -11.79 -0.71 8.24
CA PRO A 23 -12.75 -0.19 7.27
C PRO A 23 -12.10 0.69 6.19
N SER A 24 -11.13 1.51 6.60
CA SER A 24 -10.31 2.36 5.73
C SER A 24 -8.94 2.60 6.37
N LEU A 25 -7.92 2.89 5.55
CA LEU A 25 -6.58 3.30 5.97
C LEU A 25 -6.39 4.83 5.95
N GLY A 26 -7.43 5.59 5.58
CA GLY A 26 -7.42 7.05 5.51
C GLY A 26 -8.47 7.59 4.54
N ASP A 27 -8.66 8.91 4.46
CA ASP A 27 -9.39 9.52 3.35
C ASP A 27 -8.45 9.64 2.15
N ILE A 28 -8.94 9.31 0.95
CA ILE A 28 -8.22 9.54 -0.31
C ILE A 28 -7.77 11.00 -0.40
N LYS A 29 -8.58 11.92 0.14
CA LYS A 29 -8.29 13.36 0.16
C LYS A 29 -7.05 13.73 0.96
N ASP A 30 -6.68 12.92 1.95
CA ASP A 30 -5.54 13.19 2.81
C ASP A 30 -4.21 12.74 2.18
N SER A 31 -4.26 11.90 1.14
CA SER A 31 -3.06 11.38 0.45
C SER A 31 -2.27 12.47 -0.27
N ILE A 32 -0.94 12.35 -0.25
CA ILE A 32 -0.02 13.26 -0.95
C ILE A 32 -0.30 13.22 -2.45
N GLU A 33 -0.61 12.04 -2.99
CA GLU A 33 -0.97 11.82 -4.39
C GLU A 33 -2.21 12.60 -4.78
N PHE A 34 -3.26 12.60 -3.96
CA PHE A 34 -4.47 13.38 -4.24
C PHE A 34 -4.19 14.88 -4.20
N ARG A 35 -3.41 15.36 -3.22
CA ARG A 35 -2.99 16.77 -3.17
C ARG A 35 -2.19 17.17 -4.41
N ASN A 36 -1.29 16.31 -4.88
CA ASN A 36 -0.53 16.52 -6.11
C ASN A 36 -1.43 16.56 -7.35
N ILE A 37 -2.47 15.73 -7.40
CA ILE A 37 -3.48 15.78 -8.48
C ILE A 37 -4.24 17.12 -8.44
N LEU A 38 -4.66 17.58 -7.25
CA LEU A 38 -5.34 18.86 -7.11
C LEU A 38 -4.47 20.04 -7.54
N ALA A 39 -3.20 20.07 -7.12
CA ALA A 39 -2.26 21.11 -7.52
C ALA A 39 -2.08 21.16 -9.05
N ARG A 40 -1.91 19.99 -9.70
CA ARG A 40 -1.81 19.90 -11.16
C ARG A 40 -3.07 20.35 -11.89
N LEU A 41 -4.25 20.00 -11.36
CA LEU A 41 -5.52 20.46 -11.90
C LEU A 41 -5.66 21.97 -11.74
N GLU A 42 -5.27 22.52 -10.59
CA GLU A 42 -5.26 23.96 -10.33
C GLU A 42 -4.38 24.70 -11.34
N ASP A 43 -3.13 24.26 -11.53
CA ASP A 43 -2.22 24.80 -12.54
C ASP A 43 -2.80 24.73 -13.97
N GLY A 44 -3.50 23.63 -14.28
CA GLY A 44 -4.16 23.43 -15.56
C GLY A 44 -5.30 24.41 -15.79
N PHE A 45 -6.17 24.60 -14.80
CA PHE A 45 -7.26 25.57 -14.86
C PHE A 45 -6.77 27.01 -14.87
N ASP A 46 -5.66 27.32 -14.19
CA ASP A 46 -5.02 28.63 -14.25
C ASP A 46 -4.48 28.97 -15.62
N SER A 47 -3.81 28.00 -16.24
CA SER A 47 -3.33 28.13 -17.62
C SER A 47 -4.50 28.34 -18.59
N LEU A 48 -5.57 27.56 -18.44
CA LEU A 48 -6.78 27.71 -19.24
C LEU A 48 -7.48 29.05 -18.99
N SER A 49 -7.54 29.54 -17.75
CA SER A 49 -8.08 30.87 -17.41
C SER A 49 -7.33 31.94 -18.20
N ASN A 50 -5.99 31.89 -18.22
CA ASN A 50 -5.19 32.84 -18.98
C ASN A 50 -5.45 32.75 -20.50
N TYR A 51 -5.56 31.55 -21.06
CA TYR A 51 -5.78 31.36 -22.50
C TYR A 51 -7.18 31.74 -22.95
N THR A 52 -8.19 31.52 -22.12
CA THR A 52 -9.59 31.76 -22.42
C THR A 52 -10.06 33.16 -22.02
N ASN A 53 -9.15 34.02 -21.55
CA ASN A 53 -9.44 35.31 -20.94
C ASN A 53 -10.48 35.19 -19.82
N ASN A 54 -10.12 34.41 -18.79
CA ASN A 54 -10.93 34.04 -17.64
C ASN A 54 -12.27 33.41 -18.03
N PHE A 55 -12.26 32.56 -19.07
CA PHE A 55 -13.45 31.92 -19.62
C PHE A 55 -14.54 32.95 -19.95
N SER A 56 -14.18 34.04 -20.64
CA SER A 56 -15.09 35.17 -20.88
C SER A 56 -16.33 34.80 -21.71
N ASN A 57 -16.23 33.83 -22.63
CA ASN A 57 -17.35 33.31 -23.42
C ASN A 57 -17.05 31.89 -23.93
N LEU A 58 -18.04 31.26 -24.58
CA LEU A 58 -17.93 29.89 -25.07
C LEU A 58 -16.90 29.74 -26.21
N GLU A 59 -16.74 30.76 -27.06
CA GLU A 59 -15.83 30.71 -28.22
C GLU A 59 -14.36 30.66 -27.81
N THR A 60 -14.00 31.30 -26.69
CA THR A 60 -12.63 31.21 -26.16
C THR A 60 -12.28 29.81 -25.67
N CYS A 61 -13.28 28.95 -25.45
CA CYS A 61 -13.11 27.54 -25.10
C CYS A 61 -13.05 26.61 -26.34
N SER A 62 -13.01 27.16 -27.56
CA SER A 62 -12.88 26.35 -28.78
C SER A 62 -11.51 25.68 -28.87
N SER A 63 -11.48 24.49 -29.49
CA SER A 63 -10.25 23.73 -29.74
C SER A 63 -9.19 24.55 -30.48
N TYR A 64 -9.61 25.35 -31.47
CA TYR A 64 -8.74 26.23 -32.24
C TYR A 64 -8.10 27.30 -31.35
N HIS A 65 -8.90 28.07 -30.60
CA HIS A 65 -8.40 29.15 -29.76
C HIS A 65 -7.44 28.63 -28.69
N VAL A 66 -7.79 27.52 -28.03
CA VAL A 66 -6.94 26.90 -27.01
C VAL A 66 -5.63 26.38 -27.63
N ALA A 67 -5.68 25.72 -28.80
CA ALA A 67 -4.48 25.25 -29.49
C ALA A 67 -3.51 26.39 -29.86
N GLU A 68 -4.03 27.49 -30.40
CA GLU A 68 -3.21 28.67 -30.74
C GLU A 68 -2.57 29.29 -29.50
N LYS A 69 -3.34 29.45 -28.41
CA LYS A 69 -2.82 30.04 -27.17
C LYS A 69 -1.75 29.16 -26.52
N ILE A 70 -1.94 27.85 -26.48
CA ILE A 70 -0.90 26.90 -26.04
C ILE A 70 0.34 27.09 -26.91
N THR A 71 0.21 26.99 -28.23
CA THR A 71 1.36 27.05 -29.15
C THR A 71 2.12 28.37 -29.05
N SER A 72 1.42 29.50 -28.94
CA SER A 72 2.03 30.83 -28.82
C SER A 72 2.78 31.07 -27.50
N SER A 73 2.47 30.30 -26.45
CA SER A 73 3.06 30.47 -25.12
C SER A 73 4.08 29.39 -24.76
N ILE A 74 4.06 28.24 -25.45
CA ILE A 74 4.85 27.06 -25.11
C ILE A 74 6.37 27.30 -25.11
N SER A 75 6.86 28.22 -25.94
CA SER A 75 8.28 28.58 -26.01
C SER A 75 8.81 29.32 -24.77
N LYS A 76 7.91 29.83 -23.93
CA LYS A 76 8.23 30.53 -22.67
C LYS A 76 8.10 29.65 -21.44
N VAL A 77 7.68 28.40 -21.62
CA VAL A 77 7.44 27.44 -20.54
C VAL A 77 8.70 26.64 -20.30
N ALA A 78 9.19 26.61 -19.05
CA ALA A 78 10.40 25.86 -18.69
C ALA A 78 10.18 24.34 -18.72
N ASP A 79 9.03 23.87 -18.26
CA ASP A 79 8.64 22.45 -18.26
C ASP A 79 7.38 22.27 -19.14
N ILE A 80 7.62 22.08 -20.44
CA ILE A 80 6.56 21.94 -21.46
C ILE A 80 5.70 20.70 -21.18
N GLN A 81 6.33 19.59 -20.77
CA GLN A 81 5.64 18.33 -20.52
C GLN A 81 4.62 18.47 -19.38
N SER A 82 5.06 19.02 -18.23
CA SER A 82 4.18 19.25 -17.08
C SER A 82 3.05 20.21 -17.43
N HIS A 83 3.37 21.31 -18.12
CA HIS A 83 2.38 22.31 -18.53
C HIS A 83 1.29 21.74 -19.43
N LEU A 84 1.66 21.03 -20.49
CA LEU A 84 0.70 20.34 -21.37
C LEU A 84 -0.11 19.29 -20.62
N SER A 85 0.53 18.53 -19.73
CA SER A 85 -0.16 17.53 -18.90
C SER A 85 -1.24 18.16 -18.03
N ASN A 86 -0.93 19.25 -17.34
CA ASN A 86 -1.86 19.94 -16.45
C ASN A 86 -3.08 20.46 -17.21
N ILE A 87 -2.85 21.14 -18.35
CA ILE A 87 -3.93 21.66 -19.21
C ILE A 87 -4.83 20.53 -19.73
N LEU A 88 -4.24 19.49 -20.32
CA LEU A 88 -5.02 18.39 -20.92
C LEU A 88 -5.80 17.63 -19.84
N ASN A 89 -5.23 17.43 -18.65
CA ASN A 89 -5.94 16.82 -17.53
C ASN A 89 -7.10 17.68 -17.02
N ALA A 90 -6.96 19.01 -16.98
CA ALA A 90 -8.07 19.90 -16.65
C ALA A 90 -9.23 19.81 -17.67
N ILE A 91 -8.91 19.72 -18.97
CA ILE A 91 -9.93 19.50 -20.03
C ILE A 91 -10.57 18.11 -19.90
N LEU A 92 -9.79 17.06 -19.61
CA LEU A 92 -10.32 15.71 -19.37
C LEU A 92 -11.27 15.69 -18.16
N LEU A 93 -10.91 16.35 -17.06
CA LEU A 93 -11.78 16.50 -15.89
C LEU A 93 -13.09 17.19 -16.27
N SER A 94 -12.99 18.28 -17.04
CA SER A 94 -14.15 19.08 -17.45
C SER A 94 -15.11 18.32 -18.35
N THR A 95 -14.58 17.52 -19.27
CA THR A 95 -15.37 16.78 -20.28
C THR A 95 -15.81 15.39 -19.82
N GLY A 96 -15.27 14.90 -18.68
CA GLY A 96 -15.46 13.54 -18.21
C GLY A 96 -14.84 12.46 -19.12
N LYS A 97 -14.02 12.85 -20.11
CA LYS A 97 -13.32 11.90 -20.99
C LYS A 97 -12.14 11.28 -20.24
N THR A 98 -11.74 10.08 -20.67
CA THR A 98 -10.64 9.33 -20.04
C THR A 98 -9.60 8.93 -21.07
N ASP A 99 -8.33 8.91 -20.65
CA ASP A 99 -7.22 8.43 -21.48
C ASP A 99 -7.45 6.99 -21.98
N ASN A 100 -8.09 6.14 -21.16
CA ASN A 100 -8.41 4.77 -21.54
C ASN A 100 -9.24 4.67 -22.82
N ASN A 101 -10.15 5.62 -23.07
CA ASN A 101 -10.92 5.67 -24.29
C ASN A 101 -10.12 6.35 -25.41
N LEU A 102 -9.48 7.48 -25.10
CA LEU A 102 -8.82 8.34 -26.09
C LEU A 102 -7.59 7.69 -26.71
N LYS A 103 -6.81 6.90 -25.95
CA LYS A 103 -5.61 6.23 -26.45
C LYS A 103 -5.85 5.30 -27.62
N CYS A 104 -7.09 4.83 -27.77
CA CYS A 104 -7.55 4.01 -28.90
C CYS A 104 -8.23 4.86 -29.99
N GLN A 105 -8.97 5.91 -29.61
CA GLN A 105 -9.72 6.75 -30.55
C GLN A 105 -8.82 7.71 -31.33
N TYR A 106 -7.82 8.31 -30.70
CA TYR A 106 -6.97 9.32 -31.34
C TYR A 106 -6.21 8.78 -32.56
N PRO A 107 -5.57 7.59 -32.51
CA PRO A 107 -5.02 6.95 -33.71
C PRO A 107 -6.02 6.78 -34.86
N ILE A 108 -7.28 6.47 -34.56
CA ILE A 108 -8.31 6.28 -35.57
C ILE A 108 -8.62 7.61 -36.26
N VAL A 109 -8.74 8.69 -35.48
CA VAL A 109 -8.93 10.05 -36.02
C VAL A 109 -7.74 10.45 -36.90
N LEU A 110 -6.51 10.23 -36.43
CA LEU A 110 -5.31 10.53 -37.20
C LEU A 110 -5.25 9.76 -38.52
N ASN A 111 -5.61 8.47 -38.55
CA ASN A 111 -5.61 7.68 -39.79
C ASN A 111 -6.69 8.14 -40.80
N LYS A 112 -7.76 8.81 -40.35
CA LYS A 112 -8.76 9.40 -41.26
C LYS A 112 -8.27 10.69 -41.91
N ILE A 113 -7.39 11.43 -41.23
CA ILE A 113 -6.87 12.71 -41.68
C ILE A 113 -5.58 12.53 -42.49
N TYR A 114 -4.71 11.64 -42.04
CA TYR A 114 -3.43 11.33 -42.66
C TYR A 114 -3.53 10.00 -43.42
N GLU A 115 -4.02 10.06 -44.67
CA GLU A 115 -4.27 8.88 -45.52
C GLU A 115 -3.02 8.01 -45.74
N ASN A 116 -1.82 8.59 -45.64
CA ASN A 116 -0.55 7.86 -45.76
C ASN A 116 -0.13 7.12 -44.46
N GLY A 117 -0.95 7.19 -43.39
CA GLY A 117 -0.70 6.55 -42.10
C GLY A 117 0.46 7.15 -41.31
N LYS A 118 0.88 8.38 -41.62
CA LYS A 118 2.01 9.07 -40.97
C LYS A 118 1.65 10.47 -40.49
N ILE A 119 2.19 10.85 -39.34
CA ILE A 119 2.02 12.18 -38.73
C ILE A 119 3.36 12.92 -38.65
N PRO A 120 3.35 14.28 -38.69
CA PRO A 120 4.53 15.09 -38.40
C PRO A 120 5.08 14.81 -37.02
N ALA A 121 6.40 14.72 -36.87
CA ALA A 121 7.10 14.57 -35.60
C ALA A 121 8.46 15.27 -35.66
N CYS A 122 9.09 15.47 -34.51
CA CYS A 122 10.48 15.91 -34.43
C CYS A 122 11.38 14.72 -34.03
N LYS A 123 12.44 14.48 -34.80
CA LYS A 123 13.53 13.56 -34.43
C LYS A 123 14.86 14.27 -34.60
N ASN A 124 15.68 14.27 -33.55
CA ASN A 124 16.98 14.93 -33.54
C ASN A 124 16.92 16.39 -34.02
N GLY A 125 15.90 17.14 -33.59
CA GLY A 125 15.68 18.54 -33.97
C GLY A 125 15.20 18.77 -35.41
N LYS A 126 14.84 17.71 -36.15
CA LYS A 126 14.35 17.81 -37.53
C LYS A 126 12.92 17.32 -37.66
N ALA A 127 12.14 18.02 -38.48
CA ALA A 127 10.81 17.57 -38.86
C ALA A 127 10.87 16.31 -39.72
N VAL A 128 10.14 15.28 -39.32
CA VAL A 128 10.05 13.99 -40.00
C VAL A 128 8.61 13.47 -39.96
N LEU A 129 8.27 12.53 -40.84
CA LEU A 129 7.00 11.81 -40.79
C LEU A 129 7.17 10.45 -40.12
N VAL A 130 6.38 10.18 -39.07
CA VAL A 130 6.40 8.91 -38.33
C VAL A 130 5.07 8.18 -38.47
N LYS A 131 5.11 6.85 -38.41
CA LYS A 131 3.90 6.01 -38.50
C LYS A 131 2.98 6.27 -37.30
N ILE A 132 1.68 6.36 -37.55
CA ILE A 132 0.66 6.45 -36.49
C ILE A 132 0.69 5.17 -35.65
N PRO A 133 0.86 5.26 -34.31
CA PRO A 133 0.84 4.09 -33.44
C PRO A 133 -0.58 3.52 -33.32
N ARG A 134 -0.72 2.22 -33.01
CA ARG A 134 -2.04 1.61 -32.76
C ARG A 134 -2.70 2.08 -31.46
N VAL A 135 -1.88 2.47 -30.47
CA VAL A 135 -2.31 3.03 -29.19
C VAL A 135 -1.46 4.26 -28.92
N PHE A 136 -2.10 5.38 -28.61
CA PHE A 136 -1.45 6.67 -28.39
C PHE A 136 -1.98 7.28 -27.09
N ASP A 137 -1.47 6.78 -25.97
CA ASP A 137 -1.80 7.28 -24.62
C ASP A 137 -1.36 8.74 -24.41
N LEU A 138 -1.99 9.41 -23.45
CA LEU A 138 -1.78 10.82 -23.14
C LEU A 138 -0.30 11.17 -22.94
N ASP A 139 0.47 10.33 -22.24
CA ASP A 139 1.91 10.58 -22.01
C ASP A 139 2.69 10.63 -23.34
N LYS A 140 2.43 9.68 -24.25
CA LYS A 140 3.02 9.70 -25.59
C LYS A 140 2.57 10.90 -26.40
N VAL A 141 1.29 11.29 -26.30
CA VAL A 141 0.74 12.47 -27.00
C VAL A 141 1.43 13.75 -26.51
N ILE A 142 1.63 13.90 -25.20
CA ILE A 142 2.32 15.05 -24.61
C ILE A 142 3.77 15.09 -25.10
N HIS A 143 4.51 13.98 -25.03
CA HIS A 143 5.88 13.93 -25.54
C HIS A 143 5.96 14.24 -27.04
N HIS A 144 4.96 13.83 -27.80
CA HIS A 144 4.87 14.17 -29.21
C HIS A 144 4.70 15.67 -29.44
N PHE A 145 3.82 16.33 -28.69
CA PHE A 145 3.61 17.78 -28.75
C PHE A 145 4.81 18.57 -28.25
N GLU A 146 5.44 18.13 -27.15
CA GLU A 146 6.68 18.69 -26.63
C GLU A 146 7.78 18.68 -27.71
N ALA A 147 7.99 17.54 -28.38
CA ALA A 147 8.98 17.45 -29.44
C ALA A 147 8.67 18.40 -30.62
N LEU A 148 7.38 18.65 -30.90
CA LEU A 148 6.92 19.58 -31.94
C LEU A 148 6.93 21.05 -31.51
N SER A 149 7.22 21.39 -30.25
CA SER A 149 7.21 22.78 -29.75
C SER A 149 8.15 23.72 -30.50
N VAL A 150 9.23 23.20 -31.10
CA VAL A 150 10.17 23.96 -31.93
C VAL A 150 9.64 24.23 -33.35
N PHE A 151 8.51 23.64 -33.73
CA PHE A 151 7.83 23.82 -35.02
C PHE A 151 6.36 24.23 -34.81
N PRO A 152 6.08 25.51 -34.47
CA PRO A 152 4.72 25.99 -34.20
C PRO A 152 3.69 25.66 -35.28
N ASP A 153 4.06 25.78 -36.56
CA ASP A 153 3.21 25.47 -37.71
C ASP A 153 2.78 23.99 -37.78
N MET A 154 3.58 23.10 -37.18
CA MET A 154 3.26 21.67 -37.06
C MET A 154 2.54 21.34 -35.76
N LEU A 155 2.87 22.05 -34.67
CA LEU A 155 2.27 21.85 -33.37
C LEU A 155 0.80 22.29 -33.33
N THR A 156 0.46 23.48 -33.83
CA THR A 156 -0.90 24.03 -33.73
C THR A 156 -1.95 23.08 -34.33
N PRO A 157 -1.78 22.55 -35.56
CA PRO A 157 -2.74 21.61 -36.12
C PRO A 157 -2.84 20.30 -35.32
N GLN A 158 -1.73 19.79 -34.81
CA GLN A 158 -1.72 18.55 -34.01
C GLN A 158 -2.44 18.73 -32.66
N LEU A 159 -2.19 19.83 -31.96
CA LEU A 159 -2.93 20.19 -30.75
C LEU A 159 -4.42 20.36 -31.03
N LYS A 160 -4.77 21.08 -32.09
CA LYS A 160 -6.16 21.28 -32.48
C LYS A 160 -6.88 19.95 -32.70
N LEU A 161 -6.27 18.99 -33.42
CA LEU A 161 -6.88 17.69 -33.68
C LEU A 161 -7.15 16.89 -32.40
N TYR A 162 -6.24 16.94 -31.44
CA TYR A 162 -6.45 16.29 -30.15
C TYR A 162 -7.51 17.00 -29.32
N LEU A 163 -7.50 18.34 -29.32
CA LEU A 163 -8.52 19.15 -28.65
C LEU A 163 -9.90 19.03 -29.29
N ASP A 164 -10.00 18.85 -30.61
CA ASP A 164 -11.25 18.54 -31.31
C ASP A 164 -11.82 17.19 -30.82
N LEU A 165 -10.97 16.21 -30.50
CA LEU A 165 -11.42 14.97 -29.91
C LEU A 165 -11.92 15.16 -28.47
N LEU A 166 -11.32 16.07 -27.71
CA LEU A 166 -11.74 16.36 -26.34
C LEU A 166 -13.02 17.21 -26.29
N LEU A 167 -13.10 18.23 -27.15
CA LEU A 167 -14.14 19.25 -27.23
C LEU A 167 -15.00 19.06 -28.49
N SER A 168 -15.40 17.80 -28.74
CA SER A 168 -15.97 17.34 -30.02
C SER A 168 -17.32 17.93 -30.41
N ASP A 169 -18.03 18.54 -29.45
CA ASP A 169 -19.32 19.17 -29.66
C ASP A 169 -19.52 20.37 -28.72
N GLU A 170 -20.61 21.10 -28.92
CA GLU A 170 -20.99 22.25 -28.08
C GLU A 170 -21.19 21.87 -26.60
N GLN A 171 -21.61 20.63 -26.31
CA GLN A 171 -21.83 20.19 -24.93
C GLN A 171 -20.50 20.08 -24.19
N TYR A 172 -19.47 19.46 -24.79
CA TYR A 172 -18.13 19.38 -24.18
C TYR A 172 -17.47 20.76 -24.03
N LYS A 173 -17.65 21.65 -25.02
CA LYS A 173 -17.19 23.04 -24.90
C LYS A 173 -17.91 23.78 -23.77
N SER A 174 -19.23 23.61 -23.67
CA SER A 174 -20.04 24.19 -22.59
C SER A 174 -19.63 23.66 -21.22
N GLN A 175 -19.28 22.38 -21.10
CA GLN A 175 -18.77 21.81 -19.85
C GLN A 175 -17.44 22.45 -19.41
N LEU A 176 -16.48 22.60 -20.33
CA LEU A 176 -15.22 23.30 -20.06
C LEU A 176 -15.47 24.75 -19.65
N TYR A 177 -16.32 25.46 -20.39
CA TYR A 177 -16.71 26.83 -20.08
C TYR A 177 -17.33 26.96 -18.69
N THR A 178 -18.37 26.16 -18.38
CA THR A 178 -19.08 26.21 -17.10
C THR A 178 -18.15 25.90 -15.94
N LEU A 179 -17.35 24.83 -16.04
CA LEU A 179 -16.44 24.47 -14.96
C LEU A 179 -15.32 25.50 -14.79
N GLY A 180 -14.79 26.05 -15.89
CA GLY A 180 -13.79 27.10 -15.89
C GLY A 180 -14.28 28.41 -15.25
N VAL A 181 -15.49 28.87 -15.60
CA VAL A 181 -16.12 30.05 -14.98
C VAL A 181 -16.33 29.83 -13.47
N SER A 182 -16.83 28.66 -13.08
CA SER A 182 -17.01 28.32 -11.66
C SER A 182 -15.68 28.29 -10.91
N TYR A 183 -14.64 27.66 -11.49
CA TYR A 183 -13.30 27.63 -10.92
C TYR A 183 -12.75 29.04 -10.73
N HIS A 184 -12.80 29.89 -11.76
CA HIS A 184 -12.25 31.24 -11.72
C HIS A 184 -12.92 32.09 -10.62
N LYS A 185 -14.26 32.08 -10.56
CA LYS A 185 -15.02 32.80 -9.52
C LYS A 185 -14.70 32.30 -8.10
N LEU A 186 -14.58 30.98 -7.92
CA LEU A 186 -14.27 30.43 -6.61
C LEU A 186 -12.81 30.70 -6.22
N LYS A 187 -11.90 30.84 -7.17
CA LYS A 187 -10.51 31.20 -6.92
C LYS A 187 -10.39 32.57 -6.25
N GLU A 188 -11.20 33.55 -6.65
CA GLU A 188 -11.24 34.89 -6.02
C GLU A 188 -11.58 34.83 -4.52
N THR A 189 -12.26 33.77 -4.08
CA THR A 189 -12.65 33.54 -2.68
C THR A 189 -11.79 32.49 -1.97
N GLY A 190 -10.76 31.94 -2.64
CA GLY A 190 -9.92 30.86 -2.11
C GLY A 190 -10.61 29.49 -1.99
N GLN A 191 -11.69 29.27 -2.74
CA GLN A 191 -12.55 28.07 -2.65
C GLN A 191 -12.43 27.14 -3.88
N SER A 192 -11.58 27.46 -4.85
CA SER A 192 -11.39 26.68 -6.10
C SER A 192 -11.02 25.22 -5.84
N LEU A 193 -10.16 24.96 -4.84
CA LEU A 193 -9.74 23.60 -4.48
C LEU A 193 -10.89 22.75 -3.94
N ASN A 194 -11.89 23.34 -3.29
CA ASN A 194 -13.06 22.61 -2.80
C ASN A 194 -13.93 22.09 -3.96
N LEU A 195 -14.08 22.89 -5.02
CA LEU A 195 -14.71 22.46 -6.27
C LEU A 195 -13.92 21.31 -6.90
N LEU A 196 -12.62 21.49 -7.13
CA LEU A 196 -11.78 20.48 -7.78
C LEU A 196 -11.72 19.17 -6.99
N SER A 197 -11.58 19.24 -5.66
CA SER A 197 -11.56 18.09 -4.75
C SER A 197 -12.80 17.20 -4.89
N SER A 198 -13.98 17.82 -5.01
CA SER A 198 -15.24 17.08 -5.14
C SER A 198 -15.35 16.28 -6.45
N ILE A 199 -14.70 16.74 -7.53
CA ILE A 199 -14.79 16.12 -8.87
C ILE A 199 -13.61 15.16 -9.09
N ALA A 200 -12.39 15.58 -8.74
CA ALA A 200 -11.16 14.84 -8.93
C ALA A 200 -11.19 13.46 -8.26
N ILE A 201 -11.91 13.32 -7.14
CA ILE A 201 -12.08 12.04 -6.45
C ILE A 201 -12.76 10.98 -7.32
N PHE A 202 -13.65 11.35 -8.23
CA PHE A 202 -14.32 10.38 -9.12
C PHE A 202 -13.44 9.96 -10.30
N GLN A 203 -12.58 10.86 -10.78
CA GLN A 203 -11.66 10.59 -11.88
C GLN A 203 -10.45 9.76 -11.42
N SER A 204 -9.99 9.97 -10.18
CA SER A 204 -8.74 9.43 -9.66
C SER A 204 -8.85 8.11 -8.89
N ARG A 205 -10.07 7.65 -8.57
CA ARG A 205 -10.35 6.40 -7.83
C ARG A 205 -9.54 5.19 -8.32
N GLY A 206 -9.40 5.00 -9.64
CA GLY A 206 -8.64 3.85 -10.17
C GLY A 206 -7.13 3.89 -9.91
N SER A 207 -6.51 5.09 -9.97
CA SER A 207 -5.05 5.27 -9.88
C SER A 207 -4.58 5.43 -8.43
N ILE A 208 -5.32 6.19 -7.63
CA ILE A 208 -4.97 6.42 -6.22
C ILE A 208 -5.25 5.18 -5.39
N THR A 209 -6.37 4.47 -5.61
CA THR A 209 -6.64 3.21 -4.88
C THR A 209 -5.61 2.13 -5.22
N ALA A 210 -5.08 2.10 -6.44
CA ALA A 210 -4.00 1.18 -6.81
C ALA A 210 -2.69 1.48 -6.06
N LYS A 211 -2.32 2.76 -5.90
CA LYS A 211 -1.12 3.17 -5.15
C LYS A 211 -1.30 3.09 -3.63
N ALA A 212 -2.49 3.41 -3.12
CA ALA A 212 -2.89 3.16 -1.74
C ALA A 212 -2.87 1.65 -1.39
N GLY A 213 -2.86 0.77 -2.40
CA GLY A 213 -2.62 -0.67 -2.22
C GLY A 213 -1.27 -1.00 -1.57
N HIS A 214 -0.28 -0.11 -1.64
CA HIS A 214 1.01 -0.27 -0.94
C HIS A 214 0.99 0.20 0.52
N GLU A 215 -0.04 0.92 0.96
CA GLU A 215 -0.15 1.39 2.34
C GLU A 215 -0.21 0.23 3.36
N PRO A 216 -1.01 -0.84 3.15
CA PRO A 216 -0.97 -2.04 3.99
C PRO A 216 0.43 -2.66 4.09
N GLU A 217 1.18 -2.68 2.99
CA GLU A 217 2.54 -3.19 2.97
C GLU A 217 3.48 -2.27 3.77
N ARG A 218 3.36 -0.95 3.61
CA ARG A 218 4.15 0.03 4.37
C ARG A 218 3.93 -0.12 5.87
N ILE A 219 2.68 -0.31 6.29
CA ILE A 219 2.31 -0.57 7.69
C ILE A 219 2.90 -1.90 8.17
N LEU A 220 2.83 -2.97 7.36
CA LEU A 220 3.45 -4.24 7.76
C LEU A 220 4.97 -4.12 7.89
N ARG A 221 5.62 -3.37 7.00
CA ARG A 221 7.06 -3.06 7.08
C ARG A 221 7.40 -2.31 8.36
N SER A 222 6.59 -1.34 8.79
CA SER A 222 6.82 -0.63 10.06
C SER A 222 6.70 -1.56 11.26
N TYR A 223 5.73 -2.47 11.29
CA TYR A 223 5.65 -3.45 12.38
C TYR A 223 6.86 -4.40 12.38
N MET A 224 7.29 -4.89 11.23
CA MET A 224 8.51 -5.71 11.14
C MET A 224 9.75 -4.96 11.63
N ALA A 225 9.85 -3.65 11.34
CA ALA A 225 10.92 -2.81 11.87
C ALA A 225 10.82 -2.65 13.40
N ASP A 226 9.62 -2.51 13.95
CA ASP A 226 9.41 -2.55 15.41
C ASP A 226 9.92 -3.86 16.01
N TRP A 227 9.85 -4.97 15.28
CA TRP A 227 10.35 -6.29 15.74
C TRP A 227 11.87 -6.46 15.53
N GLY A 228 12.54 -5.44 15.00
CA GLY A 228 13.98 -5.42 14.72
C GLY A 228 14.38 -6.05 13.39
N LEU A 229 13.44 -6.30 12.47
CA LEU A 229 13.72 -6.88 11.15
C LEU A 229 14.11 -5.81 10.13
N ASN A 230 15.07 -6.14 9.28
CA ASN A 230 15.61 -5.24 8.26
C ASN A 230 15.04 -5.48 6.86
N ALA A 231 14.66 -4.40 6.20
CA ALA A 231 14.32 -4.41 4.78
C ALA A 231 15.49 -4.88 3.91
N GLY A 232 15.19 -5.66 2.87
CA GLY A 232 16.18 -6.24 1.95
C GLY A 232 16.96 -7.43 2.51
N THR A 233 16.87 -7.70 3.82
CA THR A 233 17.62 -8.77 4.50
C THR A 233 16.67 -9.79 5.13
N ASP A 234 15.78 -9.36 6.03
CA ASP A 234 14.79 -10.23 6.67
C ASP A 234 13.51 -10.35 5.83
N TYR A 235 13.16 -9.30 5.10
CA TYR A 235 12.06 -9.29 4.13
C TYR A 235 12.47 -8.55 2.85
N ASN A 236 11.84 -8.85 1.73
CA ASN A 236 12.09 -8.17 0.45
C ASN A 236 11.49 -6.75 0.40
N THR A 237 12.13 -5.86 -0.35
CA THR A 237 11.66 -4.48 -0.57
C THR A 237 10.63 -4.40 -1.69
N ASP A 238 10.89 -5.11 -2.78
CA ASP A 238 10.10 -5.11 -3.99
C ASP A 238 9.36 -6.44 -4.17
N ASP A 239 8.30 -6.43 -4.95
CA ASP A 239 7.53 -7.62 -5.31
C ASP A 239 8.41 -8.65 -6.06
N ILE A 240 8.61 -9.82 -5.46
CA ILE A 240 9.49 -10.87 -5.99
C ILE A 240 8.69 -12.08 -6.42
N ASP A 241 8.93 -12.58 -7.64
CA ASP A 241 8.44 -13.90 -8.03
C ASP A 241 9.43 -15.02 -7.69
N ILE A 242 8.97 -16.27 -7.71
CA ILE A 242 9.80 -17.41 -7.32
C ILE A 242 11.06 -17.56 -8.17
N TYR A 243 11.03 -17.15 -9.44
CA TYR A 243 12.15 -17.26 -10.36
C TYR A 243 13.21 -16.21 -10.08
N GLU A 244 12.78 -14.99 -9.74
CA GLU A 244 13.65 -13.92 -9.23
C GLU A 244 14.32 -14.35 -7.92
N LEU A 245 13.58 -14.95 -6.97
CA LEU A 245 14.13 -15.42 -5.69
C LEU A 245 15.25 -16.45 -5.87
N ILE A 246 15.07 -17.42 -6.77
CA ILE A 246 16.06 -18.49 -7.02
C ILE A 246 17.05 -18.16 -8.15
N SER A 247 16.96 -16.97 -8.75
CA SER A 247 17.82 -16.50 -9.85
C SER A 247 17.81 -17.40 -11.10
N ILE A 248 16.64 -17.93 -11.49
CA ILE A 248 16.45 -18.77 -12.69
C ILE A 248 15.57 -18.05 -13.72
N LYS A 249 15.79 -18.26 -15.02
CA LYS A 249 14.91 -17.69 -16.06
C LYS A 249 13.52 -18.35 -16.06
N LYS A 250 12.48 -17.53 -15.93
CA LYS A 250 11.06 -17.91 -16.09
C LYS A 250 10.78 -18.41 -17.51
N LYS A 251 10.14 -19.56 -17.67
CA LYS A 251 9.70 -20.02 -19.00
C LYS A 251 8.41 -19.28 -19.40
N LYS A 252 8.21 -19.11 -20.70
CA LYS A 252 7.11 -18.30 -21.28
C LYS A 252 5.70 -18.74 -20.85
N ASN A 253 5.53 -20.00 -20.45
CA ASN A 253 4.24 -20.57 -20.02
C ASN A 253 4.06 -20.64 -18.50
N ASP A 254 5.09 -20.27 -17.71
CA ASP A 254 5.03 -20.36 -16.27
C ASP A 254 4.30 -19.16 -15.69
N LYS A 255 3.11 -19.41 -15.14
CA LYS A 255 2.38 -18.43 -14.32
C LYS A 255 3.04 -18.36 -12.96
N ALA A 256 3.83 -17.31 -12.72
CA ALA A 256 4.30 -16.96 -11.39
C ALA A 256 3.82 -15.55 -11.06
N ARG A 257 3.12 -15.45 -9.93
CA ARG A 257 2.74 -14.19 -9.32
C ARG A 257 3.84 -13.78 -8.35
N LYS A 258 4.02 -12.48 -8.20
CA LYS A 258 4.95 -11.92 -7.23
C LYS A 258 4.36 -11.99 -5.82
N TYR A 259 5.23 -12.08 -4.84
CA TYR A 259 4.90 -12.01 -3.42
C TYR A 259 5.35 -10.66 -2.90
N ASP A 260 4.46 -10.01 -2.14
CA ASP A 260 4.76 -8.71 -1.52
C ASP A 260 5.76 -8.92 -0.38
N PHE A 261 5.64 -10.02 0.37
CA PHE A 261 6.64 -10.41 1.38
C PHE A 261 7.04 -11.88 1.33
N ILE A 262 8.33 -12.11 1.52
CA ILE A 262 8.99 -13.40 1.73
C ILE A 262 9.82 -13.27 3.00
N VAL A 263 9.46 -13.99 4.06
CA VAL A 263 10.09 -13.84 5.39
C VAL A 263 10.37 -15.22 6.01
N PRO A 264 11.60 -15.53 6.41
CA PRO A 264 12.82 -14.75 6.17
C PRO A 264 13.23 -14.70 4.71
N PHE A 265 13.81 -13.59 4.27
CA PHE A 265 14.27 -13.39 2.89
C PHE A 265 15.69 -13.93 2.68
N ARG A 266 16.71 -13.18 3.09
CA ARG A 266 18.14 -13.50 2.96
C ARG A 266 18.82 -13.81 4.30
N SER A 267 18.26 -13.32 5.41
CA SER A 267 18.81 -13.56 6.76
C SER A 267 18.80 -15.03 7.18
N LYS A 268 17.98 -15.85 6.49
CA LYS A 268 17.96 -17.30 6.63
C LYS A 268 17.66 -17.93 5.26
N SER A 269 18.68 -18.52 4.64
CA SER A 269 18.57 -19.12 3.29
C SER A 269 17.84 -20.46 3.32
N GLU A 270 18.07 -21.27 4.36
CA GLU A 270 17.54 -22.62 4.52
C GLU A 270 16.31 -22.67 5.44
N GLY A 271 15.47 -23.68 5.23
CA GLY A 271 14.28 -23.91 6.04
C GLY A 271 13.02 -23.24 5.51
N LYS A 272 12.04 -23.10 6.39
CA LYS A 272 10.70 -22.62 6.06
C LYS A 272 10.69 -21.11 5.82
N LYS A 273 9.86 -20.67 4.87
CA LYS A 273 9.63 -19.26 4.57
C LYS A 273 8.13 -19.00 4.50
N LEU A 274 7.71 -17.87 5.05
CA LEU A 274 6.39 -17.30 4.84
C LEU A 274 6.38 -16.58 3.50
N PHE A 275 5.35 -16.85 2.71
CA PHE A 275 5.04 -16.15 1.47
C PHE A 275 3.71 -15.42 1.65
N VAL A 276 3.74 -14.09 1.58
CA VAL A 276 2.60 -13.23 1.85
C VAL A 276 2.19 -12.51 0.59
N GLN A 277 0.87 -12.46 0.36
CA GLN A 277 0.26 -11.60 -0.65
C GLN A 277 -0.70 -10.63 0.02
N CYS A 278 -0.49 -9.34 -0.22
CA CYS A 278 -1.26 -8.24 0.34
C CYS A 278 -2.45 -7.90 -0.55
N GLN A 279 -3.63 -7.91 0.06
CA GLN A 279 -4.89 -7.58 -0.57
C GLN A 279 -5.70 -6.71 0.39
N PHE A 280 -5.76 -5.43 0.09
CA PHE A 280 -6.61 -4.48 0.79
C PHE A 280 -7.67 -3.93 -0.15
N TYR A 281 -8.94 -4.17 0.14
CA TYR A 281 -10.05 -3.69 -0.67
C TYR A 281 -11.00 -2.84 0.16
N ALA A 282 -10.95 -1.51 -0.01
CA ALA A 282 -11.90 -0.59 0.62
C ALA A 282 -13.28 -0.60 -0.07
N GLY A 283 -13.36 -1.00 -1.34
CA GLY A 283 -14.56 -0.99 -2.16
C GLY A 283 -14.90 -2.35 -2.79
N ASP A 284 -15.84 -2.34 -3.72
CA ASP A 284 -16.48 -3.53 -4.32
C ASP A 284 -15.80 -4.06 -5.59
N SER A 285 -14.48 -3.85 -5.77
CA SER A 285 -13.76 -4.23 -6.98
C SER A 285 -13.58 -5.76 -7.14
N GLY A 286 -14.69 -6.47 -7.40
CA GLY A 286 -14.74 -7.93 -7.52
C GLY A 286 -13.94 -8.48 -8.70
N SER A 287 -13.79 -7.71 -9.78
CA SER A 287 -13.05 -8.16 -10.97
C SER A 287 -11.56 -8.40 -10.70
N VAL A 288 -10.97 -7.69 -9.73
CA VAL A 288 -9.57 -7.90 -9.32
C VAL A 288 -9.48 -9.07 -8.35
N SER A 289 -10.38 -9.14 -7.36
CA SER A 289 -10.39 -10.21 -6.36
C SER A 289 -10.57 -11.60 -6.98
N HIS A 290 -11.51 -11.78 -7.91
CA HIS A 290 -11.71 -13.06 -8.61
C HIS A 290 -10.45 -13.52 -9.36
N LYS A 291 -9.76 -12.61 -10.05
CA LYS A 291 -8.49 -12.92 -10.74
C LYS A 291 -7.41 -13.39 -9.75
N VAL A 292 -7.38 -12.81 -8.55
CA VAL A 292 -6.45 -13.24 -7.50
C VAL A 292 -6.74 -14.67 -7.08
N VAL A 293 -7.99 -14.97 -6.72
CA VAL A 293 -8.41 -16.32 -6.28
C VAL A 293 -8.04 -17.39 -7.30
N ASP A 294 -8.24 -17.10 -8.60
CA ASP A 294 -7.98 -18.03 -9.70
C ASP A 294 -6.48 -18.26 -9.96
N GLN A 295 -5.65 -17.24 -9.75
CA GLN A 295 -4.21 -17.31 -10.03
C GLN A 295 -3.38 -17.89 -8.87
N THR A 296 -3.90 -17.82 -7.65
CA THR A 296 -3.17 -18.25 -6.44
C THR A 296 -2.74 -19.72 -6.49
N ASP A 297 -3.61 -20.64 -6.95
CA ASP A 297 -3.28 -22.07 -6.92
C ASP A 297 -2.14 -22.43 -7.88
N ALA A 298 -2.12 -21.82 -9.06
CA ALA A 298 -1.05 -22.02 -10.04
C ALA A 298 0.29 -21.50 -9.51
N SER A 299 0.30 -20.31 -8.90
CA SER A 299 1.51 -19.71 -8.35
C SER A 299 2.06 -20.52 -7.17
N ARG A 300 1.20 -20.90 -6.22
CA ARG A 300 1.61 -21.69 -5.05
C ARG A 300 2.13 -23.08 -5.44
N LYS A 301 1.51 -23.73 -6.43
CA LYS A 301 2.01 -25.00 -6.96
C LYS A 301 3.43 -24.87 -7.52
N GLN A 302 3.77 -23.73 -8.14
CA GLN A 302 5.12 -23.50 -8.62
C GLN A 302 6.09 -23.21 -7.47
N THR A 303 5.70 -22.38 -6.50
CA THR A 303 6.51 -22.09 -5.31
C THR A 303 6.85 -23.36 -4.53
N LEU A 304 5.88 -24.26 -4.32
CA LEU A 304 6.08 -25.52 -3.63
C LEU A 304 7.05 -26.50 -4.33
N LYS A 305 7.34 -26.31 -5.62
CA LYS A 305 8.38 -27.11 -6.30
C LYS A 305 9.79 -26.72 -5.87
N PHE A 306 10.01 -25.46 -5.53
CA PHE A 306 11.32 -24.93 -5.14
C PHE A 306 11.47 -24.80 -3.62
N TYR A 307 10.37 -24.52 -2.92
CA TYR A 307 10.28 -24.47 -1.46
C TYR A 307 9.16 -25.40 -0.99
N PRO A 308 9.41 -26.71 -0.82
CA PRO A 308 8.39 -27.68 -0.40
C PRO A 308 7.74 -27.34 0.96
N ASP A 309 8.49 -26.70 1.85
CA ASP A 309 8.02 -26.28 3.17
C ASP A 309 7.54 -24.81 3.21
N ALA A 310 7.25 -24.22 2.04
CA ALA A 310 6.68 -22.87 1.96
C ALA A 310 5.36 -22.78 2.72
N VAL A 311 5.22 -21.73 3.52
CA VAL A 311 4.00 -21.43 4.26
C VAL A 311 3.34 -20.21 3.66
N PHE A 312 2.09 -20.33 3.22
CA PHE A 312 1.34 -19.21 2.64
C PHE A 312 0.44 -18.55 3.69
N VAL A 313 0.65 -17.25 3.89
CA VAL A 313 -0.17 -16.40 4.77
C VAL A 313 -0.79 -15.31 3.91
N GLU A 314 -2.11 -15.15 3.98
CA GLU A 314 -2.79 -14.12 3.20
C GLU A 314 -2.94 -12.84 4.03
N TYR A 315 -2.50 -11.70 3.52
CA TYR A 315 -2.86 -10.42 4.12
C TYR A 315 -4.13 -9.96 3.44
N LEU A 316 -5.27 -10.11 4.12
CA LEU A 316 -6.61 -9.81 3.60
C LEU A 316 -7.27 -8.80 4.54
N ASP A 317 -7.57 -7.60 4.06
CA ASP A 317 -8.21 -6.57 4.89
C ASP A 317 -9.03 -5.57 4.03
N GLY A 318 -9.81 -4.69 4.67
CA GLY A 318 -10.62 -3.68 3.99
C GLY A 318 -12.11 -4.02 3.90
N ALA A 319 -12.95 -2.99 3.99
CA ALA A 319 -14.42 -3.09 4.05
C ALA A 319 -15.06 -3.89 2.90
N GLY A 320 -14.40 -3.97 1.73
CA GLY A 320 -14.86 -4.76 0.58
C GLY A 320 -15.03 -6.24 0.91
N TYR A 321 -14.17 -6.82 1.75
CA TYR A 321 -14.28 -8.22 2.18
C TYR A 321 -15.40 -8.50 3.18
N PHE A 322 -15.81 -7.48 3.95
CA PHE A 322 -17.01 -7.58 4.79
C PHE A 322 -18.28 -7.64 3.93
N ALA A 323 -18.28 -6.93 2.79
CA ALA A 323 -19.42 -6.82 1.89
C ALA A 323 -19.27 -7.70 0.64
N ALA A 324 -19.04 -7.08 -0.53
CA ALA A 324 -19.12 -7.71 -1.84
C ALA A 324 -18.11 -8.86 -2.06
N LEU A 325 -16.96 -8.83 -1.38
CA LEU A 325 -15.88 -9.80 -1.56
C LEU A 325 -15.89 -10.93 -0.50
N ASN A 326 -16.93 -11.01 0.34
CA ASN A 326 -17.02 -12.05 1.38
C ASN A 326 -16.97 -13.48 0.79
N GLY A 327 -17.53 -13.68 -0.41
CA GLY A 327 -17.45 -14.95 -1.12
C GLY A 327 -16.00 -15.32 -1.52
N ASP A 328 -15.21 -14.35 -1.95
CA ASP A 328 -13.81 -14.56 -2.32
C ASP A 328 -12.93 -14.75 -1.08
N LEU A 329 -13.20 -14.03 0.02
CA LEU A 329 -12.59 -14.28 1.32
C LEU A 329 -12.75 -15.74 1.72
N LYS A 330 -14.00 -16.26 1.72
CA LYS A 330 -14.29 -17.66 2.06
C LYS A 330 -13.52 -18.63 1.16
N LYS A 331 -13.50 -18.40 -0.16
CA LYS A 331 -12.72 -19.23 -1.10
C LYS A 331 -11.22 -19.21 -0.78
N MET A 332 -10.64 -18.06 -0.47
CA MET A 332 -9.22 -17.94 -0.12
C MET A 332 -8.86 -18.65 1.18
N LEU A 333 -9.71 -18.51 2.20
CA LEU A 333 -9.51 -19.15 3.51
C LEU A 333 -9.74 -20.67 3.46
N ALA A 334 -10.57 -21.16 2.53
CA ALA A 334 -10.82 -22.58 2.34
C ALA A 334 -9.72 -23.32 1.55
N LYS A 335 -8.82 -22.60 0.86
CA LYS A 335 -7.69 -23.24 0.14
C LYS A 335 -6.78 -23.97 1.14
N LYS A 336 -6.53 -25.26 0.92
CA LYS A 336 -5.70 -26.11 1.80
C LYS A 336 -4.28 -25.57 2.02
N THR A 337 -3.74 -24.84 1.06
CA THR A 337 -2.40 -24.23 1.14
C THR A 337 -2.40 -22.92 1.93
N THR A 338 -3.55 -22.29 2.19
CA THR A 338 -3.64 -21.09 3.02
C THR A 338 -3.58 -21.51 4.48
N LYS A 339 -2.43 -21.28 5.12
CA LYS A 339 -2.25 -21.63 6.54
C LYS A 339 -3.08 -20.70 7.42
N SER A 340 -2.92 -19.40 7.21
CA SER A 340 -3.46 -18.33 8.05
C SER A 340 -3.74 -17.08 7.22
N PHE A 341 -4.38 -16.10 7.84
CA PHE A 341 -4.53 -14.77 7.28
C PHE A 341 -4.16 -13.71 8.31
N ILE A 342 -3.77 -12.53 7.86
CA ILE A 342 -3.50 -11.37 8.69
C ILE A 342 -4.22 -10.15 8.13
N GLN A 343 -4.43 -9.17 9.00
CA GLN A 343 -5.01 -7.85 8.75
C GLN A 343 -4.06 -6.83 9.37
N VAL A 344 -4.27 -5.54 9.09
CA VAL A 344 -3.49 -4.46 9.72
C VAL A 344 -3.45 -4.65 11.24
N LYS A 345 -4.63 -4.77 11.85
CA LYS A 345 -4.82 -4.85 13.30
C LYS A 345 -4.34 -6.17 13.92
N THR A 346 -4.25 -7.23 13.11
CA THR A 346 -3.95 -8.58 13.62
C THR A 346 -2.50 -9.00 13.37
N ALA A 347 -1.78 -8.33 12.47
CA ALA A 347 -0.40 -8.65 12.13
C ALA A 347 0.57 -8.66 13.33
N PRO A 348 0.50 -7.69 14.29
CA PRO A 348 1.34 -7.68 15.50
C PRO A 348 1.31 -8.96 16.34
N VAL A 349 0.25 -9.76 16.24
CA VAL A 349 0.12 -11.04 16.95
C VAL A 349 0.18 -12.21 15.97
N LYS A 350 -0.68 -12.22 14.95
CA LYS A 350 -0.80 -13.35 14.04
C LYS A 350 0.42 -13.51 13.17
N PHE A 351 0.94 -12.45 12.56
CA PHE A 351 2.10 -12.57 11.67
C PHE A 351 3.35 -12.98 12.46
N ARG A 352 3.58 -12.37 13.63
CA ARG A 352 4.63 -12.79 14.56
C ARG A 352 4.51 -14.25 14.95
N ARG A 353 3.33 -14.74 15.30
CA ARG A 353 3.13 -16.16 15.60
C ARG A 353 3.46 -17.05 14.41
N GLU A 354 3.06 -16.68 13.19
CA GLU A 354 3.41 -17.45 11.99
C GLU A 354 4.94 -17.51 11.77
N LEU A 355 5.67 -16.42 12.05
CA LEU A 355 7.14 -16.39 12.00
C LEU A 355 7.74 -17.34 13.06
N GLN A 356 7.27 -17.27 14.29
CA GLN A 356 7.73 -18.13 15.38
C GLN A 356 7.43 -19.62 15.12
N GLU A 357 6.32 -19.94 14.43
CA GLU A 357 5.97 -21.31 14.06
C GLU A 357 6.85 -21.91 12.96
N ILE A 358 7.47 -21.09 12.12
CA ILE A 358 8.46 -21.54 11.14
C ILE A 358 9.88 -21.56 11.70
N ASP A 359 10.03 -21.44 13.03
CA ASP A 359 11.30 -21.36 13.72
C ASP A 359 12.14 -20.17 13.21
N PHE A 360 11.48 -19.03 13.01
CA PHE A 360 12.15 -17.76 12.74
C PHE A 360 12.03 -16.86 13.97
N LEU A 361 13.14 -16.74 14.70
CA LEU A 361 13.27 -15.91 15.88
C LEU A 361 13.57 -14.46 15.45
N THR A 362 12.84 -13.50 16.01
CA THR A 362 13.07 -12.07 15.75
C THR A 362 13.82 -11.42 16.91
N PRO A 363 14.55 -10.30 16.67
CA PRO A 363 15.21 -9.56 17.73
C PRO A 363 14.30 -9.22 18.91
N LEU A 364 13.03 -8.92 18.65
CA LEU A 364 12.05 -8.64 19.70
C LEU A 364 11.94 -9.76 20.74
N GLU A 365 12.03 -11.03 20.33
CA GLU A 365 11.99 -12.14 21.29
C GLU A 365 13.24 -12.21 22.18
N ILE A 366 14.41 -11.85 21.65
CA ILE A 366 15.64 -11.69 22.44
C ILE A 366 15.47 -10.54 23.44
N GLU A 367 14.96 -9.40 22.97
CA GLU A 367 14.69 -8.22 23.80
C GLU A 367 13.71 -8.53 24.94
N HIS A 368 12.63 -9.28 24.66
CA HIS A 368 11.71 -9.74 25.71
C HIS A 368 12.41 -10.64 26.73
N ALA A 369 13.31 -11.53 26.29
CA ALA A 369 14.03 -12.41 27.20
C ALA A 369 14.98 -11.62 28.12
N ILE A 370 15.67 -10.60 27.58
CA ILE A 370 16.49 -9.68 28.38
C ILE A 370 15.64 -8.94 29.42
N LEU A 371 14.48 -8.41 29.02
CA LEU A 371 13.57 -7.73 29.96
C LEU A 371 13.00 -8.63 31.06
N SER A 372 12.91 -9.94 30.81
CA SER A 372 12.49 -10.92 31.82
C SER A 372 13.60 -11.34 32.79
N GLY A 373 14.76 -10.65 32.76
CA GLY A 373 15.90 -10.89 33.65
C GLY A 373 16.98 -11.82 33.09
N ASN A 374 16.78 -12.40 31.90
CA ASN A 374 17.74 -13.33 31.27
C ASN A 374 18.70 -12.52 30.39
N SER A 375 19.82 -12.07 30.96
CA SER A 375 20.72 -11.11 30.30
C SER A 375 22.08 -11.71 29.94
N GLY A 376 22.45 -12.85 30.54
CA GLY A 376 23.61 -13.63 30.12
C GLY A 376 23.34 -14.39 28.81
N GLU A 377 24.37 -14.63 28.00
CA GLU A 377 24.23 -15.38 26.75
C GLU A 377 23.70 -16.80 26.98
N GLU A 378 24.23 -17.51 27.99
CA GLU A 378 23.78 -18.85 28.35
C GLU A 378 22.33 -18.86 28.84
N GLU A 379 21.94 -17.88 29.67
CA GLU A 379 20.56 -17.71 30.16
C GLU A 379 19.58 -17.48 28.99
N LEU A 380 19.95 -16.62 28.05
CA LEU A 380 19.17 -16.34 26.85
C LEU A 380 18.98 -17.58 25.99
N VAL A 381 20.06 -18.32 25.74
CA VAL A 381 19.99 -19.57 24.98
C VAL A 381 19.07 -20.57 25.69
N ASP A 382 19.23 -20.77 26.98
CA ASP A 382 18.42 -21.72 27.76
C ASP A 382 16.93 -21.38 27.76
N ILE A 383 16.56 -20.11 27.98
CA ILE A 383 15.14 -19.72 28.01
C ILE A 383 14.49 -19.81 26.63
N LEU A 384 15.20 -19.43 25.56
CA LEU A 384 14.69 -19.49 24.19
C LEU A 384 14.59 -20.94 23.69
N GLN A 385 15.52 -21.80 24.09
CA GLN A 385 15.42 -23.24 23.82
C GLN A 385 14.23 -23.87 24.54
N LYS A 386 13.93 -23.46 25.79
CA LYS A 386 12.72 -23.90 26.50
C LYS A 386 11.44 -23.46 25.79
N GLN A 387 11.48 -22.33 25.08
CA GLN A 387 10.40 -21.88 24.18
C GLN A 387 10.38 -22.64 22.85
N GLY A 388 11.31 -23.57 22.62
CA GLY A 388 11.34 -24.47 21.47
C GLY A 388 11.90 -23.85 20.20
N TYR A 389 12.90 -22.97 20.33
CA TYR A 389 13.74 -22.51 19.21
C TYR A 389 15.01 -23.36 19.10
N ASP A 390 15.50 -23.55 17.87
CA ASP A 390 16.78 -24.22 17.64
C ASP A 390 17.97 -23.36 18.09
N LYS A 391 19.05 -23.99 18.60
CA LYS A 391 20.26 -23.26 19.02
C LYS A 391 20.86 -22.43 17.90
N LYS A 392 20.91 -22.96 16.67
CA LYS A 392 21.49 -22.24 15.53
C LYS A 392 20.67 -20.99 15.21
N GLU A 393 19.35 -21.09 15.34
CA GLU A 393 18.45 -19.96 15.13
C GLU A 393 18.64 -18.87 16.21
N ILE A 394 18.82 -19.27 17.47
CA ILE A 394 19.10 -18.34 18.57
C ILE A 394 20.40 -17.57 18.30
N TYR A 395 21.49 -18.28 17.97
CA TYR A 395 22.77 -17.64 17.66
C TYR A 395 22.70 -16.76 16.41
N ARG A 396 21.99 -17.19 15.35
CA ARG A 396 21.73 -16.35 14.17
C ARG A 396 21.08 -15.03 14.56
N CYS A 397 20.05 -15.08 15.39
CA CYS A 397 19.34 -13.88 15.82
C CYS A 397 20.21 -12.98 16.72
N LEU A 398 20.99 -13.55 17.64
CA LEU A 398 21.93 -12.80 18.48
C LEU A 398 22.98 -12.06 17.64
N GLU A 399 23.54 -12.70 16.61
CA GLU A 399 24.49 -12.06 15.71
C GLU A 399 23.85 -10.91 14.92
N ILE A 400 22.59 -11.06 14.50
CA ILE A 400 21.83 -9.96 13.87
C ILE A 400 21.62 -8.82 14.84
N CYS A 401 21.23 -9.10 16.09
CA CYS A 401 21.09 -8.08 17.13
C CYS A 401 22.38 -7.31 17.37
N LYS A 402 23.54 -7.99 17.37
CA LYS A 402 24.86 -7.35 17.48
C LYS A 402 25.20 -6.51 16.26
N HIS A 403 25.07 -7.08 15.06
CA HIS A 403 25.38 -6.40 13.80
C HIS A 403 24.54 -5.13 13.61
N ASN A 404 23.25 -5.22 13.91
CA ASN A 404 22.32 -4.10 13.79
C ASN A 404 22.39 -3.14 14.98
N SER A 405 23.28 -3.39 15.95
CA SER A 405 23.40 -2.60 17.17
C SER A 405 22.06 -2.44 17.89
N LEU A 406 21.25 -3.49 18.00
CA LEU A 406 19.98 -3.46 18.75
C LEU A 406 20.24 -3.67 20.26
N LEU A 407 21.33 -4.35 20.59
CA LEU A 407 21.76 -4.66 21.96
C LEU A 407 23.11 -4.04 22.26
N ALA A 408 23.35 -3.71 23.53
CA ALA A 408 24.67 -3.42 24.08
C ALA A 408 25.15 -4.61 24.92
N PHE A 409 26.47 -4.74 25.07
CA PHE A 409 27.07 -5.78 25.90
C PHE A 409 27.95 -5.14 26.97
N GLU A 410 27.49 -5.18 28.21
CA GLU A 410 28.12 -4.50 29.34
C GLU A 410 28.30 -5.49 30.49
N LYS A 411 29.52 -5.56 31.05
CA LYS A 411 29.83 -6.40 32.22
C LYS A 411 29.40 -7.88 32.08
N GLY A 412 29.49 -8.44 30.87
CA GLY A 412 29.12 -9.83 30.59
C GLY A 412 27.62 -10.07 30.36
N LYS A 413 26.82 -9.01 30.25
CA LYS A 413 25.37 -9.08 30.08
C LYS A 413 24.91 -8.26 28.88
N TYR A 414 23.90 -8.75 28.17
CA TYR A 414 23.20 -8.00 27.15
C TYR A 414 22.24 -7.00 27.79
N THR A 415 22.23 -5.78 27.27
CA THR A 415 21.29 -4.72 27.65
C THR A 415 20.58 -4.19 26.42
N ILE A 416 19.35 -3.72 26.63
CA ILE A 416 18.52 -3.12 25.58
C ILE A 416 18.87 -1.64 25.46
N LYS A 417 18.98 -1.15 24.23
CA LYS A 417 19.14 0.29 23.99
C LYS A 417 17.90 1.07 24.40
N GLU A 418 18.10 2.24 25.00
CA GLU A 418 16.97 3.05 25.48
C GLU A 418 15.96 3.41 24.37
N GLU A 419 16.45 3.70 23.15
CA GLU A 419 15.58 4.03 22.01
C GLU A 419 14.58 2.92 21.65
N ARG A 420 14.87 1.67 22.03
CA ARG A 420 13.98 0.53 21.78
C ARG A 420 13.10 0.16 22.97
N ARG A 421 13.45 0.61 24.19
CA ARG A 421 12.80 0.18 25.42
C ARG A 421 11.29 0.41 25.39
N ASP A 422 10.86 1.57 24.91
CA ASP A 422 9.43 1.92 24.83
C ASP A 422 8.62 0.97 23.93
N ILE A 423 9.11 0.71 22.72
CA ILE A 423 8.41 -0.15 21.76
C ILE A 423 8.38 -1.61 22.24
N ILE A 424 9.48 -2.09 22.82
CA ILE A 424 9.56 -3.46 23.34
C ILE A 424 8.53 -3.66 24.46
N ILE A 425 8.41 -2.72 25.39
CA ILE A 425 7.44 -2.83 26.49
C ILE A 425 6.00 -2.88 25.97
N LYS A 426 5.67 -2.08 24.94
CA LYS A 426 4.35 -2.12 24.29
C LYS A 426 4.04 -3.52 23.74
N TYR A 427 5.01 -4.16 23.08
CA TYR A 427 4.86 -5.54 22.60
C TYR A 427 4.85 -6.57 23.73
N CYS A 428 5.57 -6.38 24.84
CA CYS A 428 5.46 -7.23 26.02
C CYS A 428 4.04 -7.23 26.59
N LEU A 429 3.41 -6.06 26.72
CA LEU A 429 2.02 -5.96 27.18
C LEU A 429 1.06 -6.67 26.22
N LEU A 430 1.23 -6.48 24.91
CA LEU A 430 0.44 -7.18 23.90
C LEU A 430 0.60 -8.70 24.00
N ASP A 431 1.83 -9.18 24.13
CA ASP A 431 2.15 -10.60 24.26
C ASP A 431 1.63 -11.20 25.57
N CYS A 432 1.58 -10.42 26.66
CA CYS A 432 0.94 -10.85 27.91
C CYS A 432 -0.56 -11.12 27.71
N ILE A 433 -1.29 -10.22 27.04
CA ILE A 433 -2.72 -10.43 26.74
C ILE A 433 -2.89 -11.67 25.84
N ALA A 434 -2.03 -11.80 24.81
CA ALA A 434 -2.07 -12.93 23.88
C ALA A 434 -1.83 -14.28 24.58
N ASN A 435 -0.81 -14.38 25.43
CA ASN A 435 -0.39 -15.63 26.04
C ASN A 435 -1.18 -16.04 27.29
N PHE A 436 -1.59 -15.07 28.10
CA PHE A 436 -2.23 -15.32 29.39
C PHE A 436 -3.71 -14.94 29.42
N GLY A 437 -4.24 -14.45 28.30
CA GLY A 437 -5.66 -14.19 28.13
C GLY A 437 -6.49 -15.48 28.19
N HIS A 438 -7.80 -15.31 28.21
CA HIS A 438 -8.77 -16.41 28.16
C HIS A 438 -10.06 -15.94 27.48
N VAL A 439 -10.98 -16.87 27.21
CA VAL A 439 -12.30 -16.53 26.67
C VAL A 439 -13.10 -15.80 27.74
N VAL A 440 -13.42 -14.53 27.51
CA VAL A 440 -14.16 -13.69 28.47
C VAL A 440 -15.64 -13.58 28.09
N ASN A 441 -16.52 -13.58 29.10
CA ASN A 441 -17.95 -13.31 28.90
C ASN A 441 -18.23 -11.80 28.96
N VAL A 442 -18.32 -11.18 27.79
CA VAL A 442 -18.49 -9.73 27.58
C VAL A 442 -19.70 -9.13 28.32
N LYS A 443 -20.71 -9.92 28.72
CA LYS A 443 -21.87 -9.40 29.45
C LYS A 443 -21.62 -9.14 30.94
N LYS A 444 -20.55 -9.70 31.50
CA LYS A 444 -20.32 -9.74 32.96
C LYS A 444 -19.13 -8.91 33.42
N GLU A 445 -18.21 -8.58 32.52
CA GLU A 445 -16.91 -8.03 32.88
C GLU A 445 -16.67 -6.71 32.11
N LYS A 446 -16.17 -5.70 32.81
CA LYS A 446 -15.81 -4.38 32.27
C LYS A 446 -14.30 -4.18 32.34
N GLY A 447 -13.76 -3.34 31.47
CA GLY A 447 -12.32 -3.04 31.46
C GLY A 447 -11.50 -4.20 30.89
N ILE A 448 -12.09 -4.94 29.95
CA ILE A 448 -11.47 -6.11 29.33
C ILE A 448 -10.75 -5.66 28.07
N LEU A 449 -9.48 -6.07 27.96
CA LEU A 449 -8.63 -5.89 26.80
C LEU A 449 -8.70 -7.14 25.95
N PHE A 450 -9.31 -7.04 24.78
CA PHE A 450 -9.36 -8.12 23.79
C PHE A 450 -8.20 -8.01 22.82
N VAL A 451 -7.67 -9.15 22.39
CA VAL A 451 -6.56 -9.26 21.43
C VAL A 451 -6.99 -10.15 20.26
N PRO A 452 -6.52 -9.89 19.02
CA PRO A 452 -6.74 -10.80 17.90
C PRO A 452 -5.85 -12.03 18.02
N GLY A 453 -6.03 -13.01 17.15
CA GLY A 453 -5.12 -14.15 17.10
C GLY A 453 -5.66 -15.41 17.79
N PHE A 454 -6.82 -15.35 18.44
CA PHE A 454 -7.33 -16.42 19.28
C PHE A 454 -8.85 -16.56 19.11
N SER A 455 -9.51 -17.33 19.98
CA SER A 455 -10.96 -17.45 19.98
C SER A 455 -11.65 -16.09 20.07
N ASN A 456 -12.90 -16.03 19.63
CA ASN A 456 -13.75 -14.87 19.87
C ASN A 456 -13.73 -14.47 21.35
N ASN A 457 -13.48 -13.18 21.60
CA ASN A 457 -13.42 -12.60 22.94
C ASN A 457 -12.29 -13.15 23.83
N TRP A 458 -11.16 -13.53 23.23
CA TRP A 458 -9.92 -13.75 23.98
C TRP A 458 -9.37 -12.44 24.52
N GLY A 459 -9.13 -12.38 25.83
CA GLY A 459 -8.66 -11.18 26.49
C GLY A 459 -8.41 -11.38 27.98
N MET A 460 -8.15 -10.27 28.67
CA MET A 460 -8.02 -10.21 30.13
C MET A 460 -8.35 -8.81 30.64
N SER A 461 -8.61 -8.68 31.94
CA SER A 461 -8.80 -7.37 32.57
C SER A 461 -7.49 -6.57 32.64
N GLN A 462 -7.59 -5.25 32.70
CA GLN A 462 -6.43 -4.37 32.91
C GLN A 462 -5.66 -4.72 34.19
N THR A 463 -6.36 -5.05 35.28
CA THR A 463 -5.75 -5.47 36.55
C THR A 463 -4.92 -6.74 36.38
N ASN A 464 -5.48 -7.77 35.74
CA ASN A 464 -4.76 -9.01 35.51
C ASN A 464 -3.57 -8.82 34.57
N LEU A 465 -3.66 -7.90 33.60
CA LEU A 465 -2.54 -7.55 32.74
C LEU A 465 -1.38 -6.96 33.55
N LEU A 466 -1.66 -6.03 34.47
CA LEU A 466 -0.63 -5.43 35.33
C LEU A 466 0.05 -6.47 36.22
N GLU A 467 -0.73 -7.34 36.87
CA GLU A 467 -0.21 -8.42 37.70
C GLU A 467 0.65 -9.40 36.89
N THR A 468 0.18 -9.77 35.70
CA THR A 468 0.91 -10.68 34.80
C THR A 468 2.19 -10.03 34.30
N PHE A 469 2.13 -8.77 33.87
CA PHE A 469 3.29 -8.03 33.36
C PHE A 469 4.38 -7.92 34.44
N ASN A 470 4.02 -7.51 35.65
CA ASN A 470 4.98 -7.40 36.77
C ASN A 470 5.58 -8.76 37.16
N LYS A 471 4.82 -9.85 36.99
CA LYS A 471 5.32 -11.21 37.25
C LYS A 471 6.31 -11.67 36.18
N GLU A 472 6.00 -11.44 34.90
CA GLU A 472 6.83 -11.91 33.78
C GLU A 472 8.03 -10.99 33.51
N PHE A 473 7.96 -9.72 33.94
CA PHE A 473 9.00 -8.71 33.76
C PHE A 473 9.28 -7.95 35.06
N PRO A 474 9.79 -8.63 36.11
CA PRO A 474 9.91 -8.06 37.46
C PRO A 474 10.92 -6.91 37.57
N ASP A 475 11.89 -6.83 36.65
CA ASP A 475 12.94 -5.80 36.65
C ASP A 475 12.49 -4.49 35.95
N ILE A 476 11.26 -4.45 35.44
CA ILE A 476 10.70 -3.25 34.80
C ILE A 476 9.98 -2.40 35.85
N GLU A 477 10.65 -1.34 36.30
CA GLU A 477 10.03 -0.31 37.13
C GLU A 477 9.28 0.71 36.26
N LEU A 478 7.96 0.54 36.14
CA LEU A 478 7.07 1.51 35.50
C LEU A 478 5.97 1.95 36.48
N SER A 479 5.59 3.22 36.41
CA SER A 479 4.40 3.67 37.12
C SER A 479 3.14 3.11 36.45
N ALA A 480 2.03 3.05 37.19
CA ALA A 480 0.74 2.67 36.62
C ALA A 480 0.35 3.60 35.46
N LYS A 481 0.74 4.88 35.50
CA LYS A 481 0.50 5.84 34.43
C LYS A 481 1.26 5.43 33.15
N ASP A 482 2.53 5.07 33.26
CA ASP A 482 3.34 4.68 32.09
C ASP A 482 2.78 3.43 31.40
N ILE A 483 2.29 2.46 32.18
CA ILE A 483 1.67 1.25 31.61
C ILE A 483 0.34 1.60 30.93
N LEU A 484 -0.48 2.46 31.52
CA LEU A 484 -1.73 2.90 30.92
C LEU A 484 -1.50 3.68 29.62
N GLU A 485 -0.47 4.51 29.53
CA GLU A 485 -0.09 5.20 28.28
C GLU A 485 0.31 4.20 27.19
N LYS A 486 1.01 3.11 27.54
CA LYS A 486 1.37 2.06 26.58
C LYS A 486 0.16 1.22 26.16
N ILE A 487 -0.76 0.93 27.08
CA ILE A 487 -2.05 0.29 26.76
C ILE A 487 -2.87 1.19 25.83
N GLN A 488 -2.89 2.50 26.08
CA GLN A 488 -3.57 3.47 25.23
C GLN A 488 -2.99 3.48 23.81
N TRP A 489 -1.66 3.40 23.67
CA TRP A 489 -1.02 3.25 22.36
C TRP A 489 -1.47 1.98 21.62
N LEU A 490 -1.62 0.84 22.33
CA LEU A 490 -2.13 -0.40 21.74
C LEU A 490 -3.60 -0.28 21.29
N ILE A 491 -4.41 0.50 22.01
CA ILE A 491 -5.81 0.78 21.66
C ILE A 491 -5.88 1.72 20.44
N GLU A 492 -5.06 2.76 20.40
CA GLU A 492 -5.02 3.73 19.29
C GLU A 492 -4.55 3.10 17.98
N ASN A 493 -3.63 2.14 18.05
CA ASN A 493 -3.23 1.32 16.90
C ASN A 493 -4.19 0.15 16.63
N GLU A 494 -5.24 0.01 17.44
CA GLU A 494 -6.28 -1.02 17.35
C GLU A 494 -5.73 -2.46 17.41
N PHE A 495 -4.57 -2.65 18.04
CA PHE A 495 -4.01 -3.99 18.30
C PHE A 495 -4.77 -4.71 19.40
N ILE A 496 -5.43 -3.95 20.26
CA ILE A 496 -6.37 -4.43 21.27
C ILE A 496 -7.64 -3.60 21.25
N ILE A 497 -8.74 -4.19 21.71
CA ILE A 497 -10.02 -3.51 21.92
C ILE A 497 -10.33 -3.49 23.41
N LEU A 498 -10.53 -2.31 23.97
CA LEU A 498 -11.06 -2.14 25.33
C LEU A 498 -12.59 -2.16 25.30
N LYS A 499 -13.22 -2.97 26.16
CA LYS A 499 -14.67 -2.93 26.42
C LYS A 499 -15.03 -2.90 27.89
#